data_AF-A0A6L4ZNG5-F1
#
_entry.id   AF-A0A6L4ZNG5-F1
#
_cell.length_a   1.000
_cell.length_b   1.000
_cell.length_c   1.000
_cell.angle_alpha   90.00
_cell.angle_beta   90.00
_cell.angle_gamma   90.00
#
_symmetry.space_group_name_H-M   'P 1'
#
loop_
_entity.id
_entity.type
_entity.pdbx_description
1 polymer ?
#
loop_
_entity_poly.entity_id
_entity_poly.type
_entity_poly.pdbx_seq_one_letter_code
_entity_poly.pdbx_strand_id
1 'polypeptide(L)'
;AGNVNKEGGDGSDSDGRNDASLITLITIGDEKAILCGDATLSTENYLRVTLGDDIKDPDLILIPHHGSDNSCSSNNFVNHVNPTRQVNVSVKRHEHGYALPRKNTIAKYEAKLNDNKDREHTTNYWGENEYKTPKETVAAAQGVVGLWEKSVTHGNVYNSSNWDEDAKTANEDSIAVKVNQKSLLILYRKPTTKTTRQTGLDGHQWTFFTGTRQ
;
A
#
# COMPACT_ATOMS: atom_id res chain seq x y z
N ALA A 1 1.14 -13.34 16.14
CA ALA A 1 0.94 -14.66 15.51
C ALA A 1 2.19 -15.03 14.73
N GLY A 2 2.45 -16.32 14.51
CA GLY A 2 3.50 -16.85 13.63
C GLY A 2 3.22 -18.33 13.39
N ASN A 3 3.46 -18.81 12.16
CA ASN A 3 3.17 -20.19 11.72
C ASN A 3 1.66 -20.51 11.69
N VAL A 4 0.87 -19.64 11.05
CA VAL A 4 -0.57 -19.86 10.85
C VAL A 4 -0.77 -20.90 9.76
N ASN A 5 -1.65 -21.88 10.00
CA ASN A 5 -2.02 -22.84 8.96
C ASN A 5 -2.73 -22.12 7.81
N LYS A 6 -2.22 -22.34 6.61
CA LYS A 6 -2.78 -21.83 5.38
C LYS A 6 -4.20 -22.35 5.16
N GLU A 7 -5.17 -21.46 5.00
CA GLU A 7 -6.52 -21.85 4.61
C GLU A 7 -6.55 -22.28 3.13
N GLY A 8 -7.35 -23.30 2.82
CA GLY A 8 -7.39 -23.87 1.47
C GLY A 8 -7.74 -22.81 0.41
N GLY A 9 -6.83 -22.59 -0.53
CA GLY A 9 -7.00 -21.63 -1.62
C GLY A 9 -6.29 -20.28 -1.42
N ASP A 10 -5.60 -20.07 -0.30
CA ASP A 10 -4.82 -18.85 -0.09
C ASP A 10 -3.58 -18.81 -1.01
N GLY A 11 -3.66 -18.28 -2.23
CA GLY A 11 -2.51 -18.21 -3.14
C GLY A 11 -1.38 -17.26 -2.69
N SER A 12 -1.54 -16.56 -1.58
CA SER A 12 -0.72 -15.41 -1.17
C SER A 12 0.70 -15.75 -0.69
N ASP A 13 0.96 -17.02 -0.41
CA ASP A 13 2.25 -17.49 0.08
C ASP A 13 2.72 -18.75 -0.65
N SER A 14 3.56 -18.57 -1.68
CA SER A 14 4.06 -19.67 -2.50
C SER A 14 5.15 -20.49 -1.82
N ASP A 15 5.85 -19.94 -0.82
CA ASP A 15 6.96 -20.60 -0.11
C ASP A 15 6.79 -20.70 1.42
N GLY A 16 5.67 -20.22 1.97
CA GLY A 16 5.28 -20.36 3.38
C GLY A 16 5.93 -19.34 4.32
N ARG A 17 6.69 -18.37 3.80
CA ARG A 17 7.45 -17.43 4.64
C ARG A 17 6.61 -16.28 5.15
N ASN A 18 5.59 -15.87 4.41
CA ASN A 18 4.75 -14.74 4.78
C ASN A 18 3.75 -15.14 5.88
N ASP A 19 3.27 -16.39 5.86
CA ASP A 19 2.44 -17.01 6.89
C ASP A 19 3.17 -17.15 8.25
N ALA A 20 4.51 -17.05 8.23
CA ALA A 20 5.34 -17.01 9.41
C ALA A 20 5.56 -15.59 9.97
N SER A 21 4.95 -14.55 9.38
CA SER A 21 5.08 -13.16 9.82
C SER A 21 4.73 -13.01 11.31
N LEU A 22 5.66 -12.44 12.07
CA LEU A 22 5.43 -12.10 13.46
C LEU A 22 4.57 -10.84 13.56
N ILE A 23 3.36 -11.00 14.06
CA ILE A 23 2.42 -9.89 14.31
C ILE A 23 2.56 -9.40 15.74
N THR A 24 2.76 -8.10 15.89
CA THR A 24 3.00 -7.46 17.19
C THR A 24 1.89 -6.45 17.48
N LEU A 25 1.13 -6.71 18.55
CA LEU A 25 0.26 -5.72 19.20
C LEU A 25 1.05 -5.03 20.30
N ILE A 26 1.10 -3.71 20.27
CA ILE A 26 1.72 -2.87 21.30
C ILE A 26 0.61 -2.07 21.96
N THR A 27 0.55 -2.13 23.28
CA THR A 27 -0.41 -1.36 24.09
C THR A 27 0.35 -0.56 25.14
N ILE A 28 0.16 0.76 25.14
CA ILE A 28 0.75 1.69 26.12
C ILE A 28 -0.38 2.57 26.64
N GLY A 29 -0.85 2.29 27.85
CA GLY A 29 -2.08 2.90 28.36
C GLY A 29 -3.27 2.55 27.45
N ASP A 30 -3.99 3.58 26.99
CA ASP A 30 -5.14 3.43 26.09
C ASP A 30 -4.77 3.43 24.60
N GLU A 31 -3.48 3.58 24.28
CA GLU A 31 -3.01 3.59 22.89
C GLU A 31 -2.66 2.19 22.40
N LYS A 32 -3.10 1.87 21.18
CA LYS A 32 -2.83 0.59 20.51
C LYS A 32 -2.17 0.79 19.15
N ALA A 33 -1.12 0.01 18.92
CA ALA A 33 -0.44 -0.08 17.63
C ALA A 33 -0.32 -1.54 17.20
N ILE A 34 -0.65 -1.83 15.94
CA ILE A 34 -0.51 -3.17 15.36
C ILE A 34 0.52 -3.13 14.25
N LEU A 35 1.52 -4.01 14.32
CA LEU A 35 2.52 -4.20 13.28
C LEU A 35 2.28 -5.55 12.61
N CYS A 36 1.79 -5.52 11.36
CA CYS A 36 1.31 -6.71 10.68
C CYS A 36 2.37 -7.48 9.88
N GLY A 37 3.60 -6.98 9.75
CA GLY A 37 4.61 -7.59 8.86
C GLY A 37 4.03 -7.87 7.47
N ASP A 38 4.28 -9.07 6.94
CA ASP A 38 3.73 -9.51 5.65
C ASP A 38 2.56 -10.49 5.83
N ALA A 39 1.71 -10.25 6.84
CA ALA A 39 0.52 -11.06 7.10
C ALA A 39 -0.32 -11.33 5.84
N THR A 40 -0.71 -12.57 5.69
CA THR A 40 -1.56 -13.07 4.61
C THR A 40 -3.03 -13.07 4.99
N LEU A 41 -3.92 -13.39 4.05
CA LEU A 41 -5.35 -13.56 4.31
C LEU A 41 -5.61 -14.59 5.43
N SER A 42 -4.88 -15.71 5.41
CA SER A 42 -4.97 -16.72 6.48
C SER A 42 -4.53 -16.15 7.83
N THR A 43 -3.43 -15.39 7.85
CA THR A 43 -2.95 -14.72 9.07
C THR A 43 -3.98 -13.72 9.61
N GLU A 44 -4.59 -12.92 8.73
CA GLU A 44 -5.64 -11.98 9.10
C GLU A 44 -6.86 -12.66 9.72
N ASN A 45 -7.33 -13.75 9.12
CA ASN A 45 -8.48 -14.48 9.64
C ASN A 45 -8.15 -15.09 11.00
N TYR A 46 -6.96 -15.68 11.14
CA TYR A 46 -6.48 -16.20 12.42
C TYR A 46 -6.46 -15.11 13.49
N LEU A 47 -5.88 -13.94 13.22
CA LEU A 47 -5.84 -12.81 14.17
C LEU A 47 -7.25 -12.39 14.59
N ARG A 48 -8.17 -12.25 13.63
CA ARG A 48 -9.56 -11.86 13.89
C ARG A 48 -10.29 -12.87 14.77
N VAL A 49 -10.11 -14.17 14.52
CA VAL A 49 -10.77 -15.24 15.28
C VAL A 49 -10.16 -15.42 16.67
N THR A 50 -8.85 -15.29 16.79
CA THR A 50 -8.13 -15.60 18.04
C THR A 50 -7.98 -14.42 18.99
N LEU A 51 -7.73 -13.22 18.47
CA LEU A 51 -7.56 -12.01 19.28
C LEU A 51 -8.84 -11.19 19.40
N GLY A 52 -9.80 -11.38 18.48
CA GLY A 52 -11.12 -10.77 18.57
C GLY A 52 -11.04 -9.26 18.81
N ASP A 53 -11.60 -8.79 19.92
CA ASP A 53 -11.70 -7.37 20.25
C ASP A 53 -10.36 -6.70 20.60
N ASP A 54 -9.32 -7.47 20.95
CA ASP A 54 -8.02 -6.91 21.34
C ASP A 54 -7.38 -6.08 20.21
N ILE A 55 -7.58 -6.51 18.97
CA ILE A 55 -7.04 -5.85 17.77
C ILE A 55 -7.97 -4.82 17.13
N LYS A 56 -9.14 -4.53 17.73
CA LYS A 56 -10.05 -3.50 17.22
C LYS A 56 -9.56 -2.10 17.52
N ASP A 57 -9.88 -1.17 16.63
CA ASP A 57 -9.70 0.26 16.77
C ASP A 57 -8.29 0.70 17.22
N PRO A 58 -7.20 0.17 16.63
CA PRO A 58 -5.89 0.63 17.01
C PRO A 58 -5.69 2.08 16.54
N ASP A 59 -5.00 2.89 17.35
CA ASP A 59 -4.59 4.22 16.94
C ASP A 59 -3.64 4.14 15.74
N LEU A 60 -2.82 3.08 15.67
CA LEU A 60 -1.94 2.83 14.54
C LEU A 60 -2.04 1.41 14.01
N ILE A 61 -1.99 1.28 12.69
CA ILE A 61 -1.62 0.03 12.04
C ILE A 61 -0.48 0.24 11.03
N LEU A 62 0.55 -0.61 11.09
CA LEU A 62 1.43 -0.86 9.96
C LEU A 62 0.81 -2.00 9.15
N ILE A 63 0.26 -1.67 7.98
CA ILE A 63 -0.59 -2.59 7.23
C ILE A 63 0.19 -3.78 6.68
N PRO A 64 -0.49 -4.91 6.46
CA PRO A 64 0.17 -6.11 5.97
C PRO A 64 0.84 -5.91 4.60
N HIS A 65 1.97 -6.60 4.42
CA HIS A 65 2.54 -6.97 3.12
C HIS A 65 2.65 -5.80 2.14
N HIS A 66 3.24 -4.70 2.65
CA HIS A 66 3.49 -3.47 1.89
C HIS A 66 2.24 -2.86 1.22
N GLY A 67 1.03 -3.20 1.68
CA GLY A 67 -0.22 -2.73 1.09
C GLY A 67 -0.63 -3.48 -0.19
N SER A 68 -0.34 -4.77 -0.27
CA SER A 68 -0.86 -5.65 -1.33
C SER A 68 -2.39 -5.79 -1.27
N ASP A 69 -3.04 -6.02 -2.41
CA ASP A 69 -4.48 -6.25 -2.52
C ASP A 69 -4.87 -7.68 -2.91
N ASN A 70 -3.89 -8.52 -3.26
CA ASN A 70 -4.11 -9.90 -3.66
C ASN A 70 -3.76 -10.92 -2.56
N SER A 71 -2.89 -10.53 -1.63
CA SER A 71 -2.32 -11.40 -0.61
C SER A 71 -2.78 -11.09 0.81
N CYS A 72 -3.38 -9.92 1.01
CA CYS A 72 -3.76 -9.41 2.31
C CYS A 72 -4.82 -8.30 2.20
N SER A 73 -5.12 -7.66 3.32
CA SER A 73 -6.08 -6.58 3.50
C SER A 73 -7.48 -6.97 3.06
N SER A 74 -7.96 -8.12 3.54
CA SER A 74 -9.34 -8.56 3.34
C SER A 74 -10.32 -7.54 3.92
N ASN A 75 -11.51 -7.41 3.32
CA ASN A 75 -12.53 -6.49 3.85
C ASN A 75 -12.92 -6.86 5.29
N ASN A 76 -12.96 -8.15 5.61
CA ASN A 76 -13.27 -8.62 6.96
C ASN A 76 -12.21 -8.15 7.96
N PHE A 77 -10.93 -8.25 7.62
CA PHE A 77 -9.85 -7.77 8.50
C PHE A 77 -9.84 -6.25 8.63
N VAL A 78 -9.88 -5.51 7.52
CA VAL A 78 -9.85 -4.04 7.55
C VAL A 78 -11.06 -3.46 8.31
N ASN A 79 -12.25 -4.05 8.12
CA ASN A 79 -13.45 -3.63 8.85
C ASN A 79 -13.41 -4.01 10.33
N HIS A 80 -12.78 -5.13 10.68
CA HIS A 80 -12.65 -5.55 12.07
C HIS A 80 -11.61 -4.72 12.82
N VAL A 81 -10.42 -4.52 12.22
CA VAL A 81 -9.35 -3.73 12.86
C VAL A 81 -9.71 -2.26 12.93
N ASN A 82 -10.26 -1.65 11.87
CA ASN A 82 -10.80 -0.28 11.91
C ASN A 82 -9.87 0.78 12.55
N PRO A 83 -8.66 1.02 12.01
CA PRO A 83 -7.70 1.95 12.62
C PRO A 83 -8.24 3.38 12.70
N THR A 84 -7.92 4.07 13.79
CA THR A 84 -8.59 5.34 14.16
C THR A 84 -7.75 6.59 13.93
N ARG A 85 -6.41 6.50 14.02
CA ARG A 85 -5.53 7.68 13.94
C ARG A 85 -4.53 7.65 12.80
N GLN A 86 -3.88 6.51 12.49
CA GLN A 86 -2.85 6.46 11.46
C GLN A 86 -2.71 5.08 10.82
N VAL A 87 -2.47 5.08 9.52
CA VAL A 87 -2.15 3.89 8.73
C VAL A 87 -0.76 4.08 8.15
N ASN A 88 0.14 3.13 8.39
CA ASN A 88 1.48 3.13 7.81
C ASN A 88 1.61 2.01 6.81
N VAL A 89 2.33 2.28 5.74
CA VAL A 89 2.71 1.32 4.72
C VAL A 89 4.24 1.27 4.67
N SER A 90 4.81 0.13 5.08
CA SER A 90 6.23 -0.13 4.84
C SER A 90 6.40 -0.45 3.37
N VAL A 91 6.91 0.49 2.58
CA VAL A 91 7.11 0.32 1.14
C VAL A 91 8.20 1.26 0.65
N LYS A 92 8.99 0.81 -0.33
CA LYS A 92 9.95 1.69 -0.99
C LYS A 92 9.20 2.72 -1.82
N ARG A 93 9.77 3.91 -1.97
CA ARG A 93 9.16 5.06 -2.68
C ARG A 93 8.57 4.70 -4.05
N HIS A 94 9.26 3.77 -4.71
CA HIS A 94 9.08 3.38 -6.09
C HIS A 94 9.06 1.86 -6.21
N GLU A 95 8.34 1.18 -5.31
CA GLU A 95 8.33 -0.28 -5.35
C GLU A 95 7.57 -0.81 -6.56
N HIS A 96 8.33 -1.13 -7.60
CA HIS A 96 7.84 -1.53 -8.90
C HIS A 96 7.93 -3.04 -9.12
N GLY A 97 8.70 -3.78 -8.31
CA GLY A 97 8.82 -5.25 -8.41
C GLY A 97 7.45 -5.91 -8.31
N TYR A 98 6.70 -5.56 -7.28
CA TYR A 98 5.32 -6.02 -7.06
C TYR A 98 4.26 -4.95 -7.32
N ALA A 99 4.66 -3.72 -7.64
CA ALA A 99 3.77 -2.58 -7.83
C ALA A 99 2.90 -2.32 -6.58
N LEU A 100 3.59 -2.04 -5.47
CA LEU A 100 3.00 -1.80 -4.16
C LEU A 100 3.26 -0.35 -3.70
N PRO A 101 2.37 0.23 -2.88
CA PRO A 101 1.09 -0.33 -2.46
C PRO A 101 0.03 -0.21 -3.55
N ARG A 102 -1.07 -0.96 -3.40
CA ARG A 102 -2.16 -1.01 -4.37
C ARG A 102 -3.25 0.03 -4.07
N LYS A 103 -3.80 0.63 -5.13
CA LYS A 103 -4.91 1.62 -5.05
C LYS A 103 -6.05 1.12 -4.16
N ASN A 104 -6.46 -0.14 -4.35
CA ASN A 104 -7.57 -0.75 -3.61
C ASN A 104 -7.27 -0.87 -2.11
N THR A 105 -6.05 -1.29 -1.74
CA THR A 105 -5.67 -1.43 -0.33
C THR A 105 -5.57 -0.07 0.35
N ILE A 106 -4.94 0.92 -0.29
CA ILE A 106 -4.91 2.29 0.23
C ILE A 106 -6.32 2.83 0.44
N ALA A 107 -7.21 2.69 -0.56
CA ALA A 107 -8.58 3.17 -0.46
C ALA A 107 -9.38 2.53 0.69
N LYS A 108 -9.22 1.21 0.93
CA LYS A 108 -9.88 0.51 2.04
C LYS A 108 -9.50 1.10 3.40
N TYR A 109 -8.22 1.40 3.62
CA TYR A 109 -7.75 1.97 4.87
C TYR A 109 -8.03 3.47 4.99
N GLU A 110 -7.88 4.25 3.92
CA GLU A 110 -8.25 5.67 3.91
C GLU A 110 -9.73 5.90 4.25
N ALA A 111 -10.61 4.98 3.87
CA ALA A 111 -12.03 5.01 4.23
C ALA A 111 -12.30 4.86 5.74
N LYS A 112 -11.30 4.44 6.54
CA LYS A 112 -11.40 4.32 8.01
C LYS A 112 -10.91 5.57 8.74
N LEU A 113 -10.09 6.38 8.07
CA LEU A 113 -9.44 7.53 8.67
C LEU A 113 -10.27 8.79 8.49
N ASN A 114 -10.25 9.67 9.49
CA ASN A 114 -10.77 11.02 9.37
C ASN A 114 -9.77 11.91 8.63
N ASP A 115 -10.27 12.98 8.00
CA ASP A 115 -9.41 13.97 7.37
C ASP A 115 -8.69 14.79 8.44
N ASN A 116 -7.39 15.00 8.28
CA ASN A 116 -6.60 15.94 9.06
C ASN A 116 -6.07 17.04 8.12
N LYS A 117 -6.84 18.12 8.02
CA LYS A 117 -6.54 19.24 7.10
C LYS A 117 -5.24 19.97 7.43
N ASP A 118 -4.77 19.87 8.68
CA ASP A 118 -3.54 20.51 9.13
C ASP A 118 -2.29 19.70 8.75
N ARG A 119 -2.46 18.52 8.13
CA ARG A 119 -1.37 17.58 7.83
C ARG A 119 -1.44 17.04 6.41
N GLU A 120 -1.63 17.92 5.43
CA GLU A 120 -1.54 17.57 4.02
C GLU A 120 -0.18 16.94 3.68
N HIS A 121 -0.22 15.87 2.91
CA HIS A 121 0.95 15.16 2.40
C HIS A 121 0.57 14.39 1.15
N THR A 122 1.50 13.60 0.62
CA THR A 122 1.25 12.78 -0.56
C THR A 122 1.30 11.29 -0.21
N THR A 123 0.45 10.52 -0.87
CA THR A 123 0.46 9.06 -0.85
C THR A 123 0.65 8.56 -2.28
N ASN A 124 1.52 7.57 -2.45
CA ASN A 124 1.70 6.90 -3.74
C ASN A 124 0.89 5.59 -3.79
N TYR A 125 0.35 5.22 -4.94
CA TYR A 125 -0.21 3.88 -5.14
C TYR A 125 -0.19 3.45 -6.60
N TRP A 126 -0.13 2.15 -6.82
CA TRP A 126 -0.29 1.57 -8.14
C TRP A 126 -1.76 1.25 -8.40
N GLY A 127 -2.30 1.79 -9.49
CA GLY A 127 -3.64 1.49 -10.01
C GLY A 127 -3.57 0.90 -11.41
N GLU A 128 -4.59 0.14 -11.80
CA GLU A 128 -4.80 -0.19 -13.21
C GLU A 128 -5.06 1.09 -13.99
N ASN A 129 -4.58 1.11 -15.24
CA ASN A 129 -4.92 2.20 -16.13
C ASN A 129 -6.41 2.13 -16.48
N GLU A 130 -7.12 3.25 -16.36
CA GLU A 130 -8.54 3.35 -16.73
C GLU A 130 -8.75 3.28 -18.26
N TYR A 131 -7.67 3.43 -19.05
CA TYR A 131 -7.69 3.20 -20.50
C TYR A 131 -7.63 1.70 -20.83
N LYS A 132 -8.67 1.21 -21.51
CA LYS A 132 -8.95 -0.22 -21.71
C LYS A 132 -8.01 -0.88 -22.75
N THR A 133 -7.84 -2.19 -22.55
CA THR A 133 -7.20 -3.27 -23.34
C THR A 133 -5.68 -3.23 -23.61
N PRO A 134 -4.94 -4.36 -23.40
CA PRO A 134 -3.48 -4.45 -23.58
C PRO A 134 -2.94 -4.03 -24.96
N LYS A 135 -3.74 -4.15 -26.02
CA LYS A 135 -3.34 -3.82 -27.39
C LYS A 135 -3.41 -2.31 -27.66
N GLU A 136 -4.43 -1.65 -27.11
CA GLU A 136 -4.53 -0.19 -27.05
C GLU A 136 -3.55 0.38 -26.03
N THR A 137 -3.24 -0.37 -24.98
CA THR A 137 -2.31 -0.01 -23.92
C THR A 137 -0.86 0.12 -24.41
N VAL A 138 -0.37 -0.77 -25.29
CA VAL A 138 0.99 -0.62 -25.84
C VAL A 138 1.07 0.55 -26.82
N ALA A 139 0.02 0.77 -27.63
CA ALA A 139 -0.06 1.91 -28.54
C ALA A 139 -0.29 3.24 -27.81
N ALA A 140 -1.06 3.25 -26.72
CA ALA A 140 -1.26 4.39 -25.84
C ALA A 140 -0.05 4.61 -24.93
N ALA A 141 0.62 3.56 -24.47
CA ALA A 141 1.92 3.68 -23.84
C ALA A 141 2.90 4.28 -24.84
N GLN A 142 2.95 3.84 -26.10
CA GLN A 142 3.78 4.45 -27.15
C GLN A 142 3.37 5.90 -27.48
N GLY A 143 2.06 6.23 -27.44
CA GLY A 143 1.55 7.59 -27.65
C GLY A 143 1.77 8.54 -26.47
N VAL A 144 1.70 8.04 -25.24
CA VAL A 144 2.09 8.74 -24.00
C VAL A 144 3.63 8.80 -23.91
N VAL A 145 4.34 7.80 -24.45
CA VAL A 145 5.81 7.74 -24.62
C VAL A 145 6.30 8.67 -25.72
N GLY A 146 5.41 9.31 -26.50
CA GLY A 146 5.77 10.48 -27.30
C GLY A 146 6.32 11.66 -26.47
N LEU A 147 6.12 11.64 -25.15
CA LEU A 147 6.75 12.54 -24.17
C LEU A 147 7.96 11.92 -23.43
N TRP A 148 8.25 10.63 -23.64
CA TRP A 148 9.22 9.84 -22.88
C TRP A 148 10.10 8.97 -23.80
N GLU A 149 10.50 9.52 -24.95
CA GLU A 149 11.40 8.84 -25.89
C GLU A 149 12.80 8.67 -25.29
N LYS A 150 13.05 7.49 -24.73
CA LYS A 150 14.24 6.65 -24.96
C LYS A 150 14.06 5.38 -24.14
N SER A 151 14.25 4.22 -24.78
CA SER A 151 14.27 2.86 -24.23
C SER A 151 12.91 2.11 -24.11
N VAL A 152 12.37 1.69 -25.26
CA VAL A 152 11.45 0.55 -25.34
C VAL A 152 12.10 -0.53 -26.19
N THR A 153 12.86 -1.42 -25.57
CA THR A 153 13.28 -2.70 -26.17
C THR A 153 12.91 -3.81 -25.20
N HIS A 154 11.85 -4.55 -25.55
CA HIS A 154 11.42 -5.82 -24.97
C HIS A 154 11.69 -6.01 -23.46
N GLY A 155 10.70 -5.68 -22.64
CA GLY A 155 10.67 -6.00 -21.22
C GLY A 155 11.06 -4.80 -20.35
N ASN A 156 10.05 -4.26 -19.67
CA ASN A 156 10.13 -3.17 -18.71
C ASN A 156 10.51 -1.79 -19.29
N VAL A 157 9.55 -0.86 -19.28
CA VAL A 157 9.87 0.57 -19.42
C VAL A 157 10.28 1.06 -18.02
N TYR A 158 11.57 1.23 -17.78
CA TYR A 158 12.10 1.95 -16.62
C TYR A 158 12.90 3.15 -17.14
N ASN A 159 12.33 4.35 -17.14
CA ASN A 159 13.15 5.55 -17.34
C ASN A 159 13.75 6.00 -16.01
N SER A 160 14.64 5.20 -15.42
CA SER A 160 15.12 5.29 -14.02
C SER A 160 16.01 6.50 -13.70
N SER A 161 16.30 7.40 -14.64
CA SER A 161 17.34 8.42 -14.41
C SER A 161 16.84 9.72 -13.74
N ASN A 162 15.56 10.10 -13.83
CA ASN A 162 15.09 11.44 -13.38
C ASN A 162 13.88 11.44 -12.42
N TRP A 163 13.60 10.33 -11.72
CA TRP A 163 12.37 10.15 -10.91
C TRP A 163 12.20 11.17 -9.78
N ASP A 164 13.30 11.79 -9.33
CA ASP A 164 13.30 12.73 -8.21
C ASP A 164 12.99 14.19 -8.58
N GLU A 165 13.22 14.59 -9.83
CA GLU A 165 12.98 15.98 -10.26
C GLU A 165 11.55 16.19 -10.78
N ASP A 166 11.03 15.25 -11.57
CA ASP A 166 9.68 15.36 -12.17
C ASP A 166 8.55 15.21 -11.14
N ALA A 167 8.83 14.59 -9.99
CA ALA A 167 7.83 14.32 -8.97
C ALA A 167 7.53 15.52 -8.05
N LYS A 168 8.27 16.63 -8.16
CA LYS A 168 8.12 17.83 -7.30
C LYS A 168 7.06 18.81 -7.78
N THR A 169 6.62 18.74 -9.04
CA THR A 169 5.76 19.75 -9.69
C THR A 169 4.36 19.24 -10.02
N ALA A 170 4.03 18.03 -9.57
CA ALA A 170 2.90 17.26 -10.07
C ALA A 170 1.62 17.35 -9.21
N ASN A 171 0.50 17.76 -9.83
CA ASN A 171 -0.85 17.78 -9.24
C ASN A 171 -1.57 16.47 -9.61
N GLU A 172 -1.74 15.54 -8.66
CA GLU A 172 -2.26 14.19 -8.92
C GLU A 172 -1.64 13.44 -10.12
N ASP A 173 -0.39 13.75 -10.50
CA ASP A 173 0.15 13.20 -11.73
C ASP A 173 0.63 11.74 -11.56
N SER A 174 0.39 10.96 -12.61
CA SER A 174 1.02 9.67 -12.83
C SER A 174 2.54 9.83 -12.86
N ILE A 175 3.24 9.22 -11.91
CA ILE A 175 4.69 9.34 -11.72
C ILE A 175 5.46 8.25 -12.49
N ALA A 176 4.86 7.08 -12.69
CA ALA A 176 5.52 5.96 -13.36
C ALA A 176 4.52 4.99 -13.98
N VAL A 177 4.99 4.16 -14.92
CA VAL A 177 4.19 3.15 -15.61
C VAL A 177 4.92 1.81 -15.53
N LYS A 178 4.19 0.74 -15.22
CA LYS A 178 4.65 -0.65 -15.27
C LYS A 178 3.78 -1.42 -16.25
N VAL A 179 4.38 -1.87 -17.34
CA VAL A 179 3.74 -2.72 -18.36
C VAL A 179 4.23 -4.15 -18.17
N ASN A 180 3.32 -5.12 -18.13
CA ASN A 180 3.65 -6.54 -18.32
C ASN A 180 2.70 -7.16 -19.35
N GLN A 181 2.89 -8.45 -19.66
CA GLN A 181 2.09 -9.16 -20.68
C GLN A 181 0.58 -9.17 -20.40
N LYS A 182 0.16 -9.00 -19.15
CA LYS A 182 -1.23 -9.15 -18.69
C LYS A 182 -1.84 -7.85 -18.18
N SER A 183 -1.04 -6.88 -17.76
CA SER A 183 -1.55 -5.63 -17.17
C SER A 183 -0.65 -4.42 -17.39
N LEU A 184 -1.30 -3.25 -17.35
CA LEU A 184 -0.68 -1.94 -17.24
C LEU A 184 -1.05 -1.34 -15.90
N LEU A 185 -0.02 -0.97 -15.16
CA LEU A 185 -0.16 -0.32 -13.87
C LEU A 185 0.49 1.05 -13.94
N ILE A 186 -0.14 2.03 -13.33
CA ILE A 186 0.36 3.40 -13.23
C ILE A 186 0.56 3.70 -11.75
N LEU A 187 1.73 4.25 -11.41
CA LEU A 187 2.01 4.79 -10.09
C LEU A 187 1.46 6.20 -10.03
N TYR A 188 0.46 6.42 -9.19
CA TYR A 188 -0.12 7.73 -8.94
C TYR A 188 0.50 8.32 -7.69
N ARG A 189 0.71 9.64 -7.68
CA ARG A 189 0.86 10.43 -6.45
C ARG A 189 -0.44 11.17 -6.21
N LYS A 190 -0.96 11.13 -5.00
CA LYS A 190 -2.16 11.89 -4.64
C LYS A 190 -1.90 12.72 -3.37
N PRO A 191 -2.19 14.03 -3.37
CA PRO A 191 -2.33 14.81 -2.15
C PRO A 191 -3.46 14.25 -1.28
N THR A 192 -3.24 14.11 0.01
CA THR A 192 -4.22 13.58 0.95
C THR A 192 -4.09 14.25 2.31
N THR A 193 -5.23 14.39 2.97
CA THR A 193 -5.35 14.81 4.38
C THR A 193 -5.59 13.60 5.29
N LYS A 194 -5.84 12.41 4.72
CA LYS A 194 -5.92 11.15 5.46
C LYS A 194 -4.55 10.82 6.02
N THR A 195 -4.45 10.39 7.27
CA THR A 195 -3.19 10.03 7.94
C THR A 195 -2.62 8.67 7.48
N THR A 196 -2.48 8.48 6.17
CA THR A 196 -1.87 7.29 5.54
C THR A 196 -0.43 7.61 5.13
N ARG A 197 0.57 6.97 5.75
CA ARG A 197 2.00 7.28 5.53
C ARG A 197 2.74 6.13 4.88
N GLN A 198 3.82 6.45 4.16
CA GLN A 198 4.64 5.48 3.43
C GLN A 198 6.12 5.66 3.72
N THR A 199 6.79 4.58 4.15
CA THR A 199 8.17 4.69 4.67
C THR A 199 9.16 5.21 3.63
N GLY A 200 8.89 4.96 2.34
CA GLY A 200 9.71 5.46 1.24
C GLY A 200 9.43 6.91 0.84
N LEU A 201 8.38 7.55 1.36
CA LEU A 201 8.03 8.95 1.08
C LEU A 201 8.28 9.85 2.29
N ASP A 202 7.87 9.41 3.47
CA ASP A 202 7.86 10.24 4.68
C ASP A 202 9.16 10.06 5.47
N GLY A 203 10.06 11.05 5.43
CA GLY A 203 11.34 11.02 6.16
C GLY A 203 11.22 11.06 7.70
N HIS A 204 10.04 11.40 8.23
CA HIS A 204 9.80 11.57 9.67
C HIS A 204 8.49 10.94 10.14
N GLN A 205 8.26 9.65 9.86
CA GLN A 205 7.02 8.99 10.31
C GLN A 205 6.80 9.03 11.83
N TRP A 206 7.89 9.11 12.60
CA TRP A 206 7.86 9.11 14.07
C TRP A 206 7.34 10.39 14.70
N THR A 207 7.49 11.55 14.05
CA THR A 207 6.99 12.83 14.60
C THR A 207 5.47 12.93 14.57
N PHE A 208 4.78 12.00 13.90
CA PHE A 208 3.32 12.01 13.81
C PHE A 208 2.64 11.26 14.96
N PHE A 209 3.37 10.43 15.72
CA PHE A 209 2.83 9.68 16.87
C PHE A 209 2.60 10.53 18.11
N THR A 210 3.31 11.65 18.23
CA THR A 210 3.24 12.52 19.42
C THR A 210 2.11 13.54 19.37
N GLY A 211 1.23 13.46 18.35
CA GLY A 211 0.03 14.28 18.29
C GLY A 211 -0.97 13.85 19.36
N THR A 212 -1.18 14.70 20.37
CA THR A 212 -2.24 14.57 21.38
C THR A 212 -3.59 14.28 20.73
N ARG A 213 -4.38 13.37 21.32
CA ARG A 213 -5.82 13.25 21.00
C ARG A 213 -6.44 14.65 21.10
N GLN A 214 -6.97 15.16 19.98
CA GLN A 214 -7.91 16.29 20.02
C GLN A 214 -9.30 15.77 20.35
#